data_AF-A0A6M3XAV9-F1
#
_entry.id   AF-A0A6M3XAV9-F1
#
_cell.length_a   1.000
_cell.length_b   1.000
_cell.length_c   1.000
_cell.angle_alpha   90.00
_cell.angle_beta   90.00
_cell.angle_gamma   90.00
#
_symmetry.space_group_name_H-M   'P 1'
#
loop_
_entity.id
_entity.type
_entity.pdbx_description
1 polymer ?
#
loop_
_entity_poly.entity_id
_entity_poly.type
_entity_poly.pdbx_seq_one_letter_code
_entity_poly.pdbx_strand_id
1 'polypeptide(L)'
;MKSTRESEDALDIYKIYFSEERKMKRSKWAIGFIVLLLAFSVLSAQYHFFLRIDRYWDNDGIFSTDNRIQSAGTSNTLRAKYSDSGYADLSADSSGNLVIDALSGVIKHQYDAAAYTTFTQADAGGLTINCTSDGTASVTFSDPVSLGTGELTAGSINRAADIMTLEIAGTSVVNVASTGANVAGTFARTTTVTSDTTDGAGTHTAAEMLGGLIIRSGLTVGAKTDLTDTAAAIVAAIPGAVIGSSFVFYIQNTDNDFGVLLDGGVGVTISPNDPSTAIPFANTGMFLAVCTNVTTAAVTVYKLGHSVH
;
A
#
# COMPACT_ATOMS: atom_id res chain seq x y z
N MET A 1 -15.71 16.12 124.83
CA MET A 1 -15.06 15.37 123.71
C MET A 1 -16.09 14.73 122.75
N LYS A 2 -17.20 15.41 122.42
CA LYS A 2 -18.21 14.88 121.47
C LYS A 2 -18.62 15.87 120.36
N SER A 3 -18.07 17.09 120.36
CA SER A 3 -18.44 18.13 119.37
C SER A 3 -17.43 18.33 118.24
N THR A 4 -16.33 17.55 118.20
CA THR A 4 -15.34 17.60 117.11
C THR A 4 -15.53 16.51 116.06
N ARG A 5 -16.37 15.50 116.31
CA ARG A 5 -16.63 14.41 115.36
C ARG A 5 -17.69 14.75 114.31
N GLU A 6 -18.65 15.61 114.62
CA GLU A 6 -19.70 16.02 113.67
C GLU A 6 -19.19 17.02 112.62
N SER A 7 -18.10 17.75 112.88
CA SER A 7 -17.53 18.69 111.90
C SER A 7 -16.66 18.01 110.83
N GLU A 8 -16.09 16.84 111.12
CA GLU A 8 -15.29 16.10 110.13
C GLU A 8 -16.20 15.34 109.13
N ASP A 9 -17.30 14.76 109.60
CA ASP A 9 -18.27 14.08 108.72
C ASP A 9 -18.97 15.05 107.74
N ALA A 10 -19.24 16.28 108.17
CA ALA A 10 -19.80 17.32 107.30
C ALA A 10 -18.81 17.76 106.20
N LEU A 11 -17.51 17.76 106.50
CA LEU A 11 -16.47 18.17 105.57
C LEU A 11 -16.23 17.10 104.48
N ASP A 12 -16.33 15.83 104.82
CA ASP A 12 -16.16 14.72 103.87
C ASP A 12 -17.37 14.56 102.94
N ILE A 13 -18.59 14.81 103.40
CA ILE A 13 -19.78 14.87 102.53
C ILE A 13 -19.64 16.01 101.50
N TYR A 14 -19.11 17.16 101.90
CA TYR A 14 -18.90 18.30 100.98
C TYR A 14 -17.85 18.01 99.91
N LYS A 15 -16.76 17.30 100.26
CA LYS A 15 -15.73 16.88 99.29
C LYS A 15 -16.25 15.88 98.27
N ILE A 16 -17.11 14.94 98.69
CA ILE A 16 -17.74 13.97 97.80
C ILE A 16 -18.66 14.70 96.81
N TYR A 17 -19.46 15.66 97.28
CA TYR A 17 -20.37 16.41 96.42
C TYR A 17 -19.63 17.23 95.34
N PHE A 18 -18.56 17.93 95.73
CA PHE A 18 -17.75 18.71 94.78
C PHE A 18 -16.93 17.84 93.81
N SER A 19 -16.59 16.60 94.19
CA SER A 19 -15.92 15.64 93.32
C SER A 19 -16.85 15.13 92.23
N GLU A 20 -18.08 14.75 92.60
CA GLU A 20 -19.08 14.25 91.67
C GLU A 20 -19.59 15.32 90.69
N GLU A 21 -19.71 16.59 91.13
CA GLU A 21 -20.09 17.68 90.23
C GLU A 21 -19.04 17.93 89.13
N ARG A 22 -17.75 17.78 89.46
CA ARG A 22 -16.66 17.89 88.47
C ARG A 22 -16.64 16.70 87.51
N LYS A 23 -16.94 15.48 87.98
CA LYS A 23 -17.07 14.31 87.09
C LYS A 23 -18.24 14.45 86.12
N MET A 24 -19.38 14.96 86.60
CA MET A 24 -20.54 15.22 85.73
C MET A 24 -20.24 16.28 84.66
N LYS A 25 -19.54 17.37 85.00
CA LYS A 25 -19.15 18.40 84.01
C LYS A 25 -18.18 17.86 82.95
N ARG A 26 -17.21 17.02 83.34
CA ARG A 26 -16.27 16.39 82.40
C ARG A 26 -16.94 15.36 81.48
N SER A 27 -17.88 14.57 82.01
CA SER A 27 -18.64 13.59 81.22
C SER A 27 -19.51 14.27 80.14
N LYS A 28 -20.20 15.35 80.48
CA LYS A 28 -21.00 16.11 79.51
C LYS A 28 -20.17 16.72 78.38
N TRP A 29 -18.97 17.23 78.69
CA TRP A 29 -18.04 17.74 77.69
C TRP A 29 -17.50 16.64 76.76
N ALA A 30 -17.15 15.47 77.29
CA ALA A 30 -16.66 14.35 76.49
C ALA A 30 -17.72 13.82 75.52
N ILE A 31 -18.97 13.69 75.98
CA ILE A 31 -20.09 13.24 75.12
C ILE A 31 -20.34 14.26 74.01
N GLY A 32 -20.36 15.56 74.33
CA GLY A 32 -20.51 16.62 73.32
C GLY A 32 -19.41 16.59 72.26
N PHE A 33 -18.16 16.34 72.66
CA PHE A 33 -17.03 16.29 71.73
C PHE A 33 -17.07 15.04 70.82
N ILE A 34 -17.48 13.88 71.34
CA ILE A 34 -17.62 12.65 70.54
C ILE A 34 -18.73 12.79 69.50
N VAL A 35 -19.87 13.39 69.87
CA VAL A 35 -20.97 13.64 68.93
C VAL A 35 -20.55 14.60 67.81
N LEU A 36 -19.77 15.63 68.13
CA LEU A 36 -19.22 16.56 67.14
C LEU A 36 -18.28 15.86 66.15
N LEU A 37 -17.40 14.98 66.64
CA LEU A 37 -16.44 14.22 65.82
C LEU A 37 -17.15 13.22 64.90
N LEU A 38 -18.18 12.53 65.40
CA LEU A 38 -19.00 11.62 64.59
C LEU A 38 -19.82 12.36 63.53
N ALA A 39 -20.33 13.55 63.84
CA ALA A 39 -20.99 14.39 62.83
C ALA A 39 -20.00 14.79 61.72
N PHE A 40 -18.77 15.18 62.09
CA PHE A 40 -17.74 15.60 61.14
C PHE A 40 -17.23 14.44 60.26
N SER A 41 -17.13 13.22 60.80
CA SER A 41 -16.71 12.04 60.01
C SER A 41 -17.77 11.61 59.00
N VAL A 42 -19.06 11.69 59.34
CA VAL A 42 -20.16 11.39 58.41
C VAL A 42 -20.26 12.44 57.30
N LEU A 43 -20.07 13.72 57.64
CA LEU A 43 -19.99 14.80 56.65
C LEU A 43 -18.80 14.62 55.70
N SER A 44 -17.61 14.31 56.20
CA SER A 44 -16.41 14.15 55.34
C SER A 44 -16.42 12.89 54.46
N ALA A 45 -17.14 11.84 54.84
CA ALA A 45 -17.27 10.62 54.02
C ALA A 45 -18.25 10.75 52.85
N GLN A 46 -19.20 11.69 52.88
CA GLN A 46 -20.21 11.86 51.83
C GLN A 46 -19.80 12.84 50.72
N TYR A 47 -18.81 13.71 50.97
CA TYR A 47 -18.31 14.61 49.95
C TYR A 47 -17.01 14.07 49.36
N HIS A 48 -17.14 13.33 48.25
CA HIS A 48 -16.07 13.35 47.26
C HIS A 48 -15.87 14.82 46.89
N PHE A 49 -14.73 15.37 47.26
CA PHE A 49 -14.36 16.74 46.92
C PHE A 49 -14.09 16.78 45.41
N PHE A 50 -15.16 16.88 44.63
CA PHE A 50 -15.08 17.26 43.23
C PHE A 50 -14.86 18.76 43.21
N LEU A 51 -13.59 19.15 43.11
CA LEU A 51 -13.25 20.51 42.73
C LEU A 51 -13.62 20.67 41.25
N ARG A 52 -14.89 20.93 40.97
CA ARG A 52 -15.35 21.31 39.64
C ARG A 52 -15.11 22.82 39.51
N ILE A 53 -13.97 23.18 38.95
CA ILE A 53 -13.70 24.58 38.58
C ILE A 53 -14.42 24.84 37.26
N ASP A 54 -15.71 25.14 37.32
CA ASP A 54 -16.45 25.65 36.17
C ASP A 54 -16.03 27.11 35.96
N ARG A 55 -14.92 27.31 35.25
CA ARG A 55 -14.49 28.64 34.83
C ARG A 55 -15.24 28.97 33.54
N TYR A 56 -16.27 29.80 33.62
CA TYR A 56 -17.01 30.31 32.46
C TYR A 56 -16.11 31.32 31.74
N TRP A 57 -15.61 30.97 30.56
CA TRP A 57 -14.84 31.88 29.71
C TRP A 57 -15.68 32.23 28.49
N ASP A 58 -16.16 33.47 28.46
CA ASP A 58 -17.00 34.00 27.39
C ASP A 58 -16.19 34.63 26.25
N ASN A 59 -14.88 34.36 26.13
CA ASN A 59 -14.04 34.94 25.07
C ASN A 59 -12.86 34.03 24.72
N ASP A 60 -12.44 34.10 23.45
CA ASP A 60 -11.35 33.39 22.74
C ASP A 60 -9.97 33.48 23.44
N GLY A 61 -9.84 32.91 24.64
CA GLY A 61 -8.61 32.91 25.43
C GLY A 61 -7.73 31.70 25.12
N ILE A 62 -6.47 31.95 24.79
CA ILE A 62 -5.43 30.91 24.71
C ILE A 62 -5.16 30.39 26.12
N PHE A 63 -5.46 29.11 26.37
CA PHE A 63 -5.01 28.41 27.57
C PHE A 63 -3.52 28.10 27.43
N SER A 64 -2.66 28.99 27.90
CA SER A 64 -1.27 28.66 28.22
C SER A 64 -1.21 28.26 29.69
N THR A 65 -0.88 27.02 29.96
CA THR A 65 -0.55 26.59 31.33
C THR A 65 0.81 25.93 31.31
N ASP A 66 1.74 26.38 32.15
CA ASP A 66 3.01 25.69 32.44
C ASP A 66 2.79 24.45 33.33
N ASN A 67 1.64 23.80 33.20
CA ASN A 67 1.31 22.63 34.00
C ASN A 67 1.95 21.40 33.36
N ARG A 68 3.02 20.91 33.98
CA ARG A 68 3.56 19.58 33.71
C ARG A 68 2.54 18.53 34.16
N ILE A 69 1.77 17.98 33.23
CA ILE A 69 0.88 16.85 33.51
C ILE A 69 1.74 15.59 33.59
N GLN A 70 2.12 15.19 34.81
CA GLN A 70 2.74 13.90 35.08
C GLN A 70 1.68 12.93 35.59
N SER A 71 1.53 11.79 34.92
CA SER A 71 0.79 10.67 35.46
C SER A 71 1.71 9.46 35.55
N ALA A 72 1.68 8.78 36.70
CA ALA A 72 2.50 7.61 37.00
C ALA A 72 1.82 6.28 36.60
N GLY A 73 0.67 6.34 35.93
CA GLY A 73 -0.07 5.17 35.45
C GLY A 73 0.46 4.63 34.11
N THR A 74 0.18 3.36 33.82
CA THR A 74 0.53 2.68 32.56
C THR A 74 -0.42 3.01 31.40
N SER A 75 -1.45 3.82 31.65
CA SER A 75 -2.43 4.27 30.65
C SER A 75 -2.91 5.65 31.04
N ASN A 76 -2.33 6.67 30.41
CA ASN A 76 -2.64 8.06 30.67
C ASN A 76 -3.25 8.66 29.43
N THR A 77 -4.54 8.98 29.50
CA THR A 77 -5.26 9.64 28.42
C THR A 77 -5.50 11.09 28.82
N LEU A 78 -4.98 12.01 28.04
CA LEU A 78 -5.38 13.41 28.09
C LEU A 78 -6.50 13.60 27.07
N ARG A 79 -7.73 13.75 27.56
CA ARG A 79 -8.91 14.02 26.72
C ARG A 79 -9.25 15.49 26.74
N ALA A 80 -9.13 16.14 25.58
CA ALA A 80 -9.64 17.49 25.36
C ALA A 80 -11.00 17.41 24.66
N LYS A 81 -12.07 17.73 25.38
CA LYS A 81 -13.44 17.78 24.84
C LYS A 81 -13.76 19.23 24.44
N TYR A 82 -14.09 19.46 23.17
CA TYR A 82 -14.36 20.81 22.63
C TYR A 82 -15.82 21.01 22.22
N SER A 83 -16.64 19.95 22.20
CA SER A 83 -18.10 20.01 22.09
C SER A 83 -18.73 18.76 22.71
N ASP A 84 -20.07 18.71 22.83
CA ASP A 84 -20.76 17.56 23.43
C ASP A 84 -20.45 16.21 22.77
N SER A 85 -20.02 16.24 21.50
CA SER A 85 -19.73 15.06 20.68
C SER A 85 -18.28 14.99 20.16
N GLY A 86 -17.49 16.06 20.28
CA GLY A 86 -16.13 16.14 19.74
C GLY A 86 -15.06 16.07 20.83
N TYR A 87 -14.13 15.12 20.70
CA TYR A 87 -12.95 15.00 21.55
C TYR A 87 -11.69 14.70 20.73
N ALA A 88 -10.55 15.11 21.28
CA ALA A 88 -9.23 14.67 20.85
C ALA A 88 -8.54 14.01 22.04
N ASP A 89 -8.14 12.76 21.87
CA ASP A 89 -7.40 12.02 22.88
C ASP A 89 -5.93 11.96 22.50
N LEU A 90 -5.08 12.40 23.42
CA LEU A 90 -3.66 12.05 23.42
C LEU A 90 -3.45 10.97 24.47
N SER A 91 -3.03 9.79 24.04
CA SER A 91 -2.65 8.71 24.95
C SER A 91 -1.29 8.15 24.57
N ALA A 92 -0.55 7.67 25.58
CA ALA A 92 0.61 6.83 25.33
C ALA A 92 0.18 5.37 25.51
N ASP A 93 0.50 4.52 24.54
CA ASP A 93 0.30 3.08 24.71
C ASP A 93 1.38 2.47 25.63
N SER A 94 1.23 1.18 25.94
CA SER A 94 2.20 0.45 26.77
C SER A 94 3.58 0.30 26.15
N SER A 95 3.75 0.62 24.87
CA SER A 95 5.02 0.60 24.14
C SER A 95 5.66 1.99 24.05
N GLY A 96 5.03 3.02 24.61
CA GLY A 96 5.51 4.40 24.57
C GLY A 96 5.18 5.14 23.28
N ASN A 97 4.33 4.57 22.41
CA ASN A 97 3.86 5.26 21.22
C ASN A 97 2.81 6.30 21.60
N LEU A 98 2.87 7.47 20.97
CA LEU A 98 1.83 8.48 21.08
C LEU A 98 0.66 8.11 20.15
N VAL A 99 -0.48 7.78 20.71
CA VAL A 99 -1.74 7.54 20.01
C VAL A 99 -2.57 8.82 20.07
N ILE A 100 -2.88 9.36 18.90
CA ILE A 100 -3.79 10.50 18.75
C ILE A 100 -5.08 9.98 18.10
N ASP A 101 -6.14 9.87 18.89
CA ASP A 101 -7.46 9.45 18.41
C ASP A 101 -8.36 10.68 18.26
N ALA A 102 -8.80 10.93 17.03
CA ALA A 102 -9.70 12.02 16.68
C ALA A 102 -10.92 11.45 15.95
N LEU A 103 -11.93 11.05 16.73
CA LEU A 103 -13.17 10.43 16.25
C LEU A 103 -13.91 11.28 15.19
N SER A 104 -13.58 12.57 15.04
CA SER A 104 -14.23 13.47 14.08
C SER A 104 -13.38 14.71 13.71
N GLY A 105 -12.06 14.67 13.92
CA GLY A 105 -11.21 15.86 13.86
C GLY A 105 -10.06 15.76 12.85
N VAL A 106 -9.67 16.89 12.26
CA VAL A 106 -8.43 17.02 11.48
C VAL A 106 -7.29 17.34 12.45
N ILE A 107 -6.28 16.48 12.54
CA ILE A 107 -5.04 16.81 13.25
C ILE A 107 -4.26 17.80 12.38
N LYS A 108 -4.23 19.07 12.79
CA LYS A 108 -3.40 20.10 12.15
C LYS A 108 -2.15 20.31 12.99
N HIS A 109 -0.99 19.92 12.47
CA HIS A 109 0.28 20.36 13.07
C HIS A 109 0.46 21.84 12.74
N GLN A 110 0.45 22.68 13.78
CA GLN A 110 0.28 24.13 13.65
C GLN A 110 1.51 24.89 13.11
N TYR A 111 2.55 24.21 12.61
CA TYR A 111 3.81 24.87 12.27
C TYR A 111 3.95 25.33 10.81
N ASP A 112 2.98 25.02 9.94
CA ASP A 112 2.86 25.65 8.63
C ASP A 112 1.41 25.58 8.16
N ALA A 113 0.81 26.72 7.82
CA ALA A 113 -0.56 26.74 7.30
C ALA A 113 -0.69 26.04 5.93
N ALA A 114 0.43 25.76 5.26
CA ALA A 114 0.49 25.18 3.92
C ALA A 114 0.85 23.68 3.86
N ALA A 115 1.37 23.08 4.94
CA ALA A 115 1.84 21.69 4.93
C ALA A 115 1.28 20.88 6.11
N TYR A 116 0.41 19.92 5.83
CA TYR A 116 -0.14 19.00 6.82
C TYR A 116 -0.30 17.60 6.23
N THR A 117 -0.18 16.59 7.09
CA THR A 117 -0.45 15.19 6.75
C THR A 117 -1.71 14.77 7.46
N THR A 118 -2.75 14.41 6.71
CA THR A 118 -3.97 13.82 7.28
C THR A 118 -3.93 12.30 7.14
N PHE A 119 -4.17 11.59 8.24
CA PHE A 119 -4.44 10.17 8.23
C PHE A 119 -5.94 9.97 8.42
N THR A 120 -6.64 9.55 7.36
CA THR A 120 -8.05 9.20 7.45
C THR A 120 -8.19 7.71 7.17
N GLN A 121 -8.52 6.94 8.19
CA GLN A 121 -8.97 5.56 8.03
C GLN A 121 -10.49 5.58 7.97
N ALA A 122 -11.06 5.45 6.77
CA ALA A 122 -12.48 5.20 6.63
C ALA A 122 -12.71 3.71 6.87
N ASP A 123 -13.68 3.39 7.75
CA ASP A 123 -14.04 2.02 8.09
C ASP A 123 -14.32 1.23 6.79
N ALA A 124 -13.53 0.18 6.54
CA ALA A 124 -13.48 -0.68 5.34
C ALA A 124 -12.80 -0.15 4.04
N GLY A 125 -12.22 1.05 3.98
CA GLY A 125 -11.83 1.69 2.71
C GLY A 125 -10.40 2.22 2.62
N GLY A 126 -9.38 1.39 2.87
CA GLY A 126 -7.98 1.75 2.61
C GLY A 126 -7.41 2.91 3.46
N LEU A 127 -6.09 3.09 3.39
CA LEU A 127 -5.40 4.22 4.02
C LEU A 127 -5.17 5.30 2.95
N THR A 128 -5.83 6.46 3.09
CA THR A 128 -5.53 7.61 2.24
C THR A 128 -4.50 8.49 2.94
N ILE A 129 -3.28 8.53 2.39
CA ILE A 129 -2.23 9.47 2.83
C ILE A 129 -2.21 10.62 1.83
N ASN A 130 -3.01 11.65 2.10
CA ASN A 130 -2.96 12.89 1.32
C ASN A 130 -1.91 13.81 1.92
N CYS A 131 -0.83 14.02 1.17
CA CYS A 131 0.19 14.99 1.50
C CYS A 131 0.03 16.19 0.56
N THR A 132 -0.57 17.26 1.07
CA THR A 132 -0.61 18.54 0.36
C THR A 132 0.60 19.32 0.83
N SER A 133 1.59 19.52 -0.04
CA SER A 133 2.74 20.37 0.29
C SER A 133 3.10 21.30 -0.85
N ASP A 134 3.83 22.33 -0.48
CA ASP A 134 4.52 23.30 -1.33
C ASP A 134 5.69 22.70 -2.16
N GLY A 135 5.85 21.37 -2.15
CA GLY A 135 6.88 20.66 -2.92
C GLY A 135 7.93 19.93 -2.08
N THR A 136 7.83 19.93 -0.75
CA THR A 136 8.85 19.32 0.14
C THR A 136 8.37 18.12 0.96
N ALA A 137 7.07 17.91 1.10
CA ALA A 137 6.59 16.81 1.93
C ALA A 137 6.56 15.49 1.16
N SER A 138 7.29 14.52 1.70
CA SER A 138 7.35 13.15 1.20
C SER A 138 6.78 12.18 2.22
N VAL A 139 6.05 11.18 1.73
CA VAL A 139 5.74 9.98 2.53
C VAL A 139 6.87 8.98 2.31
N THR A 140 7.63 8.69 3.37
CA THR A 140 8.71 7.70 3.32
C THR A 140 8.28 6.44 4.05
N PHE A 141 8.24 5.32 3.35
CA PHE A 141 8.06 4.00 3.95
C PHE A 141 9.46 3.41 4.20
N SER A 142 9.73 2.97 5.44
CA SER A 142 10.99 2.32 5.81
C SER A 142 11.13 0.90 5.25
N ASP A 143 9.99 0.29 4.90
CA ASP A 143 9.88 -1.07 4.36
C ASP A 143 9.26 -1.04 2.96
N PRO A 144 9.44 -2.10 2.14
CA PRO A 144 8.77 -2.24 0.86
C PRO A 144 7.25 -2.14 0.99
N VAL A 145 6.64 -1.27 0.17
CA VAL A 145 5.18 -1.18 0.07
C VAL A 145 4.69 -2.29 -0.86
N SER A 146 4.03 -3.31 -0.29
CA SER A 146 3.31 -4.31 -1.07
C SER A 146 1.86 -3.89 -1.26
N LEU A 147 1.38 -3.87 -2.51
CA LEU A 147 -0.02 -3.65 -2.83
C LEU A 147 -0.89 -4.92 -2.64
N GLY A 148 -0.27 -6.06 -2.29
CA GLY A 148 -0.97 -7.35 -2.22
C GLY A 148 -1.57 -7.73 -3.56
N THR A 149 -2.87 -8.05 -3.59
CA THR A 149 -3.66 -8.28 -4.82
C THR A 149 -4.32 -7.01 -5.37
N GLY A 150 -4.02 -5.85 -4.81
CA GLY A 150 -4.62 -4.57 -5.19
C GLY A 150 -4.09 -4.06 -6.54
N GLU A 151 -4.98 -3.47 -7.33
CA GLU A 151 -4.66 -2.80 -8.58
C GLU A 151 -4.33 -1.32 -8.31
N LEU A 152 -3.28 -0.79 -8.94
CA LEU A 152 -3.06 0.66 -9.00
C LEU A 152 -3.98 1.25 -10.08
N THR A 153 -5.26 1.44 -9.75
CA THR A 153 -6.32 1.76 -10.73
C THR A 153 -6.20 3.18 -11.33
N ALA A 154 -5.48 4.11 -10.68
CA ALA A 154 -5.19 5.43 -11.22
C ALA A 154 -4.04 6.10 -10.45
N GLY A 155 -2.82 6.07 -10.99
CA GLY A 155 -1.70 6.81 -10.42
C GLY A 155 -0.49 6.75 -11.34
N SER A 156 0.11 7.91 -11.67
CA SER A 156 1.46 7.94 -12.21
C SER A 156 2.45 7.70 -11.08
N ILE A 157 3.30 6.67 -11.14
CA ILE A 157 4.51 6.60 -10.32
C ILE A 157 5.50 7.59 -10.92
N ASN A 158 5.36 8.86 -10.55
CA ASN A 158 6.17 9.94 -11.10
C ASN A 158 7.35 10.19 -10.14
N ARG A 159 8.43 9.41 -10.29
CA ARG A 159 9.67 9.66 -9.54
C ARG A 159 10.58 10.56 -10.37
N ALA A 160 10.84 11.76 -9.87
CA ALA A 160 11.57 12.80 -10.58
C ALA A 160 13.07 12.52 -10.82
N ALA A 161 13.64 11.41 -10.36
CA ALA A 161 15.09 11.20 -10.50
C ALA A 161 15.61 9.75 -10.54
N ASP A 162 14.88 8.73 -10.07
CA ASP A 162 15.48 7.39 -9.91
C ASP A 162 14.63 6.28 -10.54
N ILE A 163 15.35 5.43 -11.26
CA ILE A 163 14.94 4.20 -11.96
C ILE A 163 13.80 3.47 -11.20
N MET A 164 12.64 3.34 -11.84
CA MET A 164 11.63 2.37 -11.41
C MET A 164 12.01 1.00 -11.97
N THR A 165 12.46 0.10 -11.11
CA THR A 165 12.68 -1.30 -11.49
C THR A 165 11.38 -2.06 -11.30
N LEU A 166 10.70 -2.38 -12.41
CA LEU A 166 9.58 -3.30 -12.42
C LEU A 166 10.13 -4.71 -12.63
N GLU A 167 10.32 -5.45 -11.55
CA GLU A 167 10.67 -6.88 -11.63
C GLU A 167 9.38 -7.69 -11.72
N ILE A 168 9.20 -8.39 -12.85
CA ILE A 168 8.13 -9.37 -13.03
C ILE A 168 8.81 -10.74 -12.96
N ALA A 169 8.71 -11.39 -11.81
CA ALA A 169 9.22 -12.74 -11.65
C ALA A 169 8.30 -13.74 -12.40
N GLY A 170 8.86 -14.50 -13.34
CA GLY A 170 8.16 -15.60 -14.05
C GLY A 170 7.79 -15.31 -15.51
N THR A 171 6.75 -15.97 -16.02
CA THR A 171 6.27 -15.85 -17.41
C THR A 171 5.23 -14.74 -17.61
N SER A 172 5.11 -13.82 -16.66
CA SER A 172 4.09 -12.78 -16.67
C SER A 172 4.43 -11.64 -17.65
N VAL A 173 3.39 -11.03 -18.21
CA VAL A 173 3.49 -9.99 -19.24
C VAL A 173 3.24 -8.60 -18.66
N VAL A 174 3.90 -7.57 -19.22
CA VAL A 174 3.51 -6.16 -19.02
C VAL A 174 2.48 -5.81 -20.08
N ASN A 175 1.23 -5.55 -19.68
CA ASN A 175 0.20 -5.06 -20.61
C ASN A 175 0.12 -3.52 -20.55
N VAL A 176 0.24 -2.85 -21.69
CA VAL A 176 0.19 -1.39 -21.80
C VAL A 176 -1.06 -1.00 -22.60
N ALA A 177 -2.10 -0.54 -21.91
CA ALA A 177 -3.48 -0.66 -22.38
C ALA A 177 -3.96 0.36 -23.43
N SER A 178 -3.31 1.51 -23.68
CA SER A 178 -3.97 2.53 -24.51
C SER A 178 -3.12 3.35 -25.49
N THR A 179 -1.80 3.46 -25.34
CA THR A 179 -1.02 4.37 -26.22
C THR A 179 0.39 3.90 -26.58
N GLY A 180 0.81 2.73 -26.10
CA GLY A 180 2.14 2.16 -26.35
C GLY A 180 3.17 2.49 -25.26
N ALA A 181 4.31 1.79 -25.30
CA ALA A 181 5.43 2.04 -24.41
C ALA A 181 6.44 2.97 -25.11
N ASN A 182 6.73 4.13 -24.51
CA ASN A 182 7.84 4.96 -24.96
C ASN A 182 9.10 4.57 -24.20
N VAL A 183 10.07 3.99 -24.90
CA VAL A 183 11.33 3.52 -24.32
C VAL A 183 12.44 4.41 -24.87
N ALA A 184 13.04 5.23 -24.00
CA ALA A 184 14.18 6.08 -24.38
C ALA A 184 15.50 5.30 -24.57
N GLY A 185 15.52 4.02 -24.17
CA GLY A 185 16.68 3.12 -24.27
C GLY A 185 16.46 1.95 -25.23
N THR A 186 17.19 0.86 -25.00
CA THR A 186 17.13 -0.35 -25.86
C THR A 186 15.98 -1.27 -25.46
N PHE A 187 15.24 -1.75 -26.46
CA PHE A 187 14.42 -2.94 -26.34
C PHE A 187 15.23 -4.15 -26.81
N ALA A 188 15.44 -5.14 -25.95
CA ALA A 188 16.14 -6.39 -26.30
C ALA A 188 15.11 -7.50 -26.50
N ARG A 189 15.10 -8.11 -27.68
CA ARG A 189 14.30 -9.30 -27.99
C ARG A 189 15.20 -10.53 -28.00
N THR A 190 14.85 -11.55 -27.23
CA THR A 190 15.48 -12.86 -27.35
C THR A 190 15.16 -13.46 -28.72
N THR A 191 16.19 -13.79 -29.48
CA THR A 191 16.07 -14.42 -30.81
C THR A 191 16.65 -15.83 -30.70
N THR A 192 15.95 -16.82 -31.23
CA THR A 192 16.46 -18.19 -31.37
C THR A 192 16.77 -18.48 -32.82
N VAL A 193 17.76 -19.33 -33.05
CA VAL A 193 18.17 -19.76 -34.38
C VAL A 193 17.79 -21.23 -34.54
N THR A 194 17.02 -21.53 -35.59
CA THR A 194 16.69 -22.91 -35.94
C THR A 194 17.34 -23.28 -37.26
N SER A 195 18.00 -24.44 -37.31
CA SER A 195 18.61 -24.97 -38.54
C SER A 195 17.78 -26.14 -39.05
N ASP A 196 17.43 -26.09 -40.34
CA ASP A 196 16.76 -27.17 -41.04
C ASP A 196 17.59 -27.58 -42.28
N THR A 197 18.19 -28.76 -42.17
CA THR A 197 19.04 -29.38 -43.20
C THR A 197 18.28 -30.41 -44.05
N THR A 198 16.96 -30.44 -43.96
CA THR A 198 16.13 -31.45 -44.63
C THR A 198 16.03 -31.15 -46.12
N ASP A 199 16.36 -32.13 -46.97
CA ASP A 199 16.18 -32.06 -48.42
C ASP A 199 14.72 -32.34 -48.82
N GLY A 200 13.86 -31.41 -48.45
CA GLY A 200 12.42 -31.48 -48.68
C GLY A 200 11.75 -30.15 -48.38
N ALA A 201 10.50 -30.03 -48.77
CA ALA A 201 9.63 -28.96 -48.30
C ALA A 201 9.40 -29.15 -46.79
N GLY A 202 9.69 -28.13 -46.00
CA GLY A 202 9.44 -28.09 -44.57
C GLY A 202 8.22 -27.25 -44.23
N THR A 203 7.69 -27.43 -43.02
CA THR A 203 6.76 -26.47 -42.40
C THR A 203 7.50 -25.80 -41.25
N HIS A 204 7.64 -24.48 -41.30
CA HIS A 204 8.21 -23.70 -40.21
C HIS A 204 7.15 -23.46 -39.15
N THR A 205 7.35 -24.04 -37.97
CA THR A 205 6.46 -23.91 -36.82
C THR A 205 6.37 -22.46 -36.35
N ALA A 206 5.27 -22.11 -35.69
CA ALA A 206 5.10 -20.77 -35.11
C ALA A 206 6.25 -20.40 -34.16
N ALA A 207 6.78 -21.36 -33.40
CA ALA A 207 7.91 -21.14 -32.49
C ALA A 207 9.21 -20.79 -33.24
N GLU A 208 9.50 -21.47 -34.35
CA GLU A 208 10.68 -21.18 -35.19
C GLU A 208 10.55 -19.79 -35.85
N MET A 209 9.35 -19.47 -36.33
CA MET A 209 9.06 -18.16 -36.91
C MET A 209 9.19 -17.03 -35.89
N LEU A 210 8.62 -17.18 -34.68
CA LEU A 210 8.76 -16.18 -33.60
C LEU A 210 10.18 -16.11 -33.05
N GLY A 211 10.93 -17.21 -33.13
CA GLY A 211 12.35 -17.29 -32.79
C GLY A 211 13.20 -16.31 -33.59
N GLY A 212 12.83 -16.06 -34.84
CA GLY A 212 13.29 -14.93 -35.63
C GLY A 212 14.30 -15.27 -36.72
N LEU A 213 15.12 -16.32 -36.59
CA LEU A 213 16.03 -16.76 -37.67
C LEU A 213 15.91 -18.27 -37.92
N ILE A 214 15.62 -18.61 -39.17
CA ILE A 214 15.60 -19.98 -39.68
C ILE A 214 16.73 -20.10 -40.71
N ILE A 215 17.60 -21.10 -40.56
CA ILE A 215 18.68 -21.41 -41.51
C ILE A 215 18.26 -22.63 -42.32
N ARG A 216 18.14 -22.46 -43.63
CA ARG A 216 17.84 -23.53 -44.58
C ARG A 216 19.10 -23.92 -45.35
N SER A 217 19.31 -25.23 -45.49
CA SER A 217 20.47 -25.82 -46.15
C SER A 217 20.20 -27.27 -46.56
N GLY A 218 21.15 -27.87 -47.29
CA GLY A 218 21.14 -29.31 -47.56
C GLY A 218 20.18 -29.71 -48.68
N LEU A 219 19.83 -28.79 -49.57
CA LEU A 219 18.96 -29.07 -50.71
C LEU A 219 19.82 -29.73 -51.79
N THR A 220 19.39 -30.91 -52.27
CA THR A 220 20.17 -31.63 -53.31
C THR A 220 19.49 -31.64 -54.67
N VAL A 221 18.17 -31.37 -54.70
CA VAL A 221 17.39 -31.37 -55.94
C VAL A 221 16.32 -30.28 -55.93
N GLY A 222 16.56 -29.23 -56.72
CA GLY A 222 15.58 -28.20 -57.05
C GLY A 222 15.22 -27.28 -55.88
N ALA A 223 14.55 -26.18 -56.20
CA ALA A 223 14.03 -25.28 -55.17
C ALA A 223 12.92 -25.97 -54.35
N LYS A 224 12.89 -25.75 -53.05
CA LYS A 224 11.84 -26.26 -52.16
C LYS A 224 10.87 -25.15 -51.81
N THR A 225 9.58 -25.47 -51.73
CA THR A 225 8.57 -24.57 -51.19
C THR A 225 8.25 -24.97 -49.77
N ASP A 226 8.81 -24.24 -48.82
CA ASP A 226 8.48 -24.39 -47.40
C ASP A 226 7.15 -23.70 -47.11
N LEU A 227 6.46 -24.17 -46.08
CA LEU A 227 5.20 -23.60 -45.59
C LEU A 227 5.43 -22.89 -44.27
N THR A 228 4.69 -21.80 -44.02
CA THR A 228 4.48 -21.35 -42.65
C THR A 228 3.64 -22.36 -41.87
N ASP A 229 3.64 -22.28 -40.55
CA ASP A 229 2.62 -22.91 -39.73
C ASP A 229 1.22 -22.37 -40.07
N THR A 230 0.20 -22.99 -39.49
CA THR A 230 -1.18 -22.51 -39.56
C THR A 230 -1.32 -21.14 -38.86
N ALA A 231 -2.24 -20.31 -39.36
CA ALA A 231 -2.53 -19.03 -38.72
C ALA A 231 -2.98 -19.18 -37.25
N ALA A 232 -3.68 -20.28 -36.93
CA ALA A 232 -4.10 -20.59 -35.55
C ALA A 232 -2.91 -20.81 -34.62
N ALA A 233 -1.91 -21.58 -35.06
CA ALA A 233 -0.68 -21.79 -34.28
C ALA A 233 0.12 -20.50 -34.12
N ILE A 234 0.20 -19.68 -35.17
CA ILE A 234 0.90 -18.38 -35.13
C ILE A 234 0.23 -17.41 -34.15
N VAL A 235 -1.09 -17.26 -34.22
CA VAL A 235 -1.85 -16.38 -33.30
C VAL A 235 -1.73 -16.88 -31.86
N ALA A 236 -1.82 -18.19 -31.62
CA ALA A 236 -1.68 -18.76 -30.28
C ALA A 236 -0.28 -18.61 -29.69
N ALA A 237 0.75 -18.54 -30.54
CA ALA A 237 2.14 -18.34 -30.12
C ALA A 237 2.44 -16.90 -29.67
N ILE A 238 1.56 -15.93 -29.96
CA ILE A 238 1.70 -14.52 -29.57
C ILE A 238 0.79 -14.25 -28.35
N PRO A 239 1.33 -14.15 -27.12
CA PRO A 239 0.52 -13.86 -25.94
C PRO A 239 -0.23 -12.53 -26.08
N GLY A 240 -1.55 -12.56 -25.94
CA GLY A 240 -2.39 -11.37 -26.04
C GLY A 240 -2.53 -10.83 -27.48
N ALA A 241 -2.36 -11.67 -28.50
CA ALA A 241 -2.53 -11.28 -29.90
C ALA A 241 -3.85 -10.52 -30.15
N VAL A 242 -3.73 -9.32 -30.70
CA VAL A 242 -4.82 -8.53 -31.27
C VAL A 242 -4.62 -8.33 -32.77
N ILE A 243 -5.66 -7.89 -33.48
CA ILE A 243 -5.53 -7.51 -34.89
C ILE A 243 -4.42 -6.45 -35.04
N GLY A 244 -3.50 -6.68 -35.97
CA GLY A 244 -2.31 -5.83 -36.20
C GLY A 244 -1.07 -6.25 -35.40
N SER A 245 -1.18 -7.24 -34.51
CA SER A 245 0.01 -7.87 -33.89
C SER A 245 0.92 -8.39 -35.00
N SER A 246 2.21 -8.12 -34.90
CA SER A 246 3.16 -8.47 -35.94
C SER A 246 4.54 -8.78 -35.42
N PHE A 247 5.29 -9.56 -36.19
CA PHE A 247 6.69 -9.87 -35.91
C PHE A 247 7.46 -10.07 -37.20
N VAL A 248 8.76 -9.76 -37.15
CA VAL A 248 9.71 -10.00 -38.25
C VAL A 248 10.46 -11.29 -37.98
N PHE A 249 10.59 -12.10 -39.03
CA PHE A 249 11.42 -13.30 -39.06
C PHE A 249 12.23 -13.36 -40.36
N TYR A 250 13.30 -14.15 -40.31
CA TYR A 250 14.27 -14.31 -41.39
C TYR A 250 14.40 -15.78 -41.76
N ILE A 251 14.52 -16.04 -43.06
CA ILE A 251 14.94 -17.35 -43.56
C ILE A 251 16.24 -17.13 -44.33
N GLN A 252 17.34 -17.62 -43.78
CA GLN A 252 18.65 -17.62 -44.44
C GLN A 252 18.80 -18.91 -45.24
N ASN A 253 18.84 -18.79 -46.56
CA ASN A 253 19.18 -19.89 -47.43
C ASN A 253 20.70 -19.95 -47.60
N THR A 254 21.31 -20.93 -46.93
CA THR A 254 22.76 -21.20 -46.99
C THR A 254 23.10 -22.30 -48.00
N ASP A 255 22.12 -22.74 -48.79
CA ASP A 255 22.37 -23.64 -49.91
C ASP A 255 23.17 -22.95 -51.02
N ASN A 256 23.90 -23.73 -51.81
CA ASN A 256 24.80 -23.23 -52.85
C ASN A 256 24.16 -23.21 -54.23
N ASP A 257 23.13 -24.02 -54.46
CA ASP A 257 22.63 -24.30 -55.81
C ASP A 257 21.13 -24.05 -55.95
N PHE A 258 20.36 -24.18 -54.86
CA PHE A 258 18.90 -24.12 -54.92
C PHE A 258 18.30 -23.03 -54.05
N GLY A 259 17.24 -22.39 -54.57
CA GLY A 259 16.43 -21.43 -53.83
C GLY A 259 15.44 -22.09 -52.88
N VAL A 260 14.92 -21.32 -51.94
CA VAL A 260 13.78 -21.70 -51.07
C VAL A 260 12.63 -20.77 -51.37
N LEU A 261 11.43 -21.29 -51.59
CA LEU A 261 10.19 -20.51 -51.64
C LEU A 261 9.47 -20.65 -50.31
N LEU A 262 8.74 -19.60 -49.93
CA LEU A 262 7.83 -19.66 -48.80
C LEU A 262 6.39 -19.57 -49.30
N ASP A 263 5.52 -20.45 -48.84
CA ASP A 263 4.08 -20.38 -49.06
C ASP A 263 3.33 -20.42 -47.71
N GLY A 264 2.05 -20.03 -47.74
CA GLY A 264 1.22 -19.94 -46.55
C GLY A 264 0.71 -21.30 -46.12
N GLY A 265 0.84 -21.59 -44.83
CA GLY A 265 0.05 -22.63 -44.18
C GLY A 265 -1.44 -22.29 -44.16
N VAL A 266 -2.27 -23.18 -43.60
CA VAL A 266 -3.72 -22.96 -43.52
C VAL A 266 -4.05 -21.65 -42.79
N GLY A 267 -4.84 -20.79 -43.43
CA GLY A 267 -5.24 -19.49 -42.89
C GLY A 267 -4.17 -18.39 -43.00
N VAL A 268 -3.01 -18.70 -43.59
CA VAL A 268 -1.94 -17.74 -43.87
C VAL A 268 -2.00 -17.31 -45.32
N THR A 269 -2.06 -16.01 -45.57
CA THR A 269 -1.95 -15.42 -46.90
C THR A 269 -0.55 -14.85 -47.09
N ILE A 270 0.17 -15.27 -48.12
CA ILE A 270 1.40 -14.57 -48.51
C ILE A 270 1.01 -13.39 -49.40
N SER A 271 1.29 -12.17 -48.94
CA SER A 271 1.04 -10.96 -49.73
C SER A 271 2.28 -10.66 -50.59
N PRO A 272 2.18 -10.74 -51.92
CA PRO A 272 3.30 -10.46 -52.80
C PRO A 272 3.46 -8.95 -52.95
N ASN A 273 4.59 -8.40 -52.49
CA ASN A 273 5.05 -7.08 -52.92
C ASN A 273 6.06 -7.15 -54.09
N ASP A 274 6.51 -8.36 -54.44
CA ASP A 274 7.42 -8.69 -55.54
C ASP A 274 7.12 -10.17 -55.89
N PRO A 275 7.04 -10.63 -57.17
CA PRO A 275 6.33 -11.85 -57.55
C PRO A 275 7.05 -13.15 -57.17
N SER A 276 7.92 -13.11 -56.17
CA SER A 276 8.68 -14.25 -55.72
C SER A 276 8.80 -14.23 -54.21
N THR A 277 8.12 -15.17 -53.55
CA THR A 277 8.46 -15.60 -52.19
C THR A 277 9.78 -16.36 -52.16
N ALA A 278 10.46 -16.51 -53.31
CA ALA A 278 11.74 -17.17 -53.39
C ALA A 278 12.83 -16.35 -52.70
N ILE A 279 13.68 -17.11 -52.03
CA ILE A 279 14.90 -16.75 -51.36
C ILE A 279 15.96 -17.46 -52.19
N PRO A 280 16.70 -16.74 -53.05
CA PRO A 280 17.77 -17.33 -53.85
C PRO A 280 18.77 -18.10 -52.97
N PHE A 281 19.57 -18.96 -53.59
CA PHE A 281 20.73 -19.56 -52.91
C PHE A 281 21.65 -18.46 -52.38
N ALA A 282 22.33 -18.70 -51.27
CA ALA A 282 23.18 -17.73 -50.58
C ALA A 282 22.52 -16.36 -50.27
N ASN A 283 21.20 -16.34 -50.04
CA ASN A 283 20.46 -15.13 -49.67
C ASN A 283 19.66 -15.30 -48.38
N THR A 284 19.37 -14.19 -47.70
CA THR A 284 18.46 -14.14 -46.55
C THR A 284 17.18 -13.42 -46.93
N GLY A 285 16.04 -14.08 -46.84
CA GLY A 285 14.72 -13.47 -46.98
C GLY A 285 14.25 -12.84 -45.67
N MET A 286 13.68 -11.64 -45.73
CA MET A 286 13.08 -10.94 -44.59
C MET A 286 11.57 -10.85 -44.75
N PHE A 287 10.84 -11.26 -43.72
CA PHE A 287 9.38 -11.36 -43.74
C PHE A 287 8.74 -10.67 -42.53
N LEU A 288 7.58 -10.04 -42.74
CA LEU A 288 6.72 -9.49 -41.70
C LEU A 288 5.41 -10.27 -41.66
N ALA A 289 5.17 -10.98 -40.57
CA ALA A 289 3.88 -11.62 -40.31
C ALA A 289 2.97 -10.64 -39.55
N VAL A 290 1.72 -10.49 -40.00
CA VAL A 290 0.71 -9.61 -39.40
C VAL A 290 -0.58 -10.40 -39.17
N CYS A 291 -1.05 -10.45 -37.92
CA CYS A 291 -2.36 -11.04 -37.59
C CYS A 291 -3.48 -10.12 -38.10
N THR A 292 -4.18 -10.53 -39.15
CA THR A 292 -5.28 -9.75 -39.76
C THR A 292 -6.63 -10.07 -39.14
N ASN A 293 -6.79 -11.26 -38.55
CA ASN A 293 -7.93 -11.62 -37.71
C ASN A 293 -7.49 -12.60 -36.63
N VAL A 294 -7.71 -12.28 -35.35
CA VAL A 294 -7.33 -13.17 -34.24
C VAL A 294 -8.44 -14.15 -33.85
N THR A 295 -9.71 -13.79 -34.09
CA THR A 295 -10.87 -14.60 -33.72
C THR A 295 -11.02 -15.83 -34.60
N THR A 296 -10.88 -15.66 -35.92
CA THR A 296 -10.92 -16.78 -36.88
C THR A 296 -9.52 -17.25 -37.30
N ALA A 297 -8.48 -16.69 -36.68
CA ALA A 297 -7.08 -16.90 -37.01
C ALA A 297 -6.76 -16.73 -38.51
N ALA A 298 -6.45 -15.50 -38.91
CA ALA A 298 -5.90 -15.16 -40.21
C ALA A 298 -4.63 -14.34 -40.04
N VAL A 299 -3.59 -14.69 -40.82
CA VAL A 299 -2.29 -14.02 -40.82
C VAL A 299 -1.92 -13.69 -42.25
N THR A 300 -1.38 -12.49 -42.47
CA THR A 300 -0.76 -12.11 -43.74
C THR A 300 0.74 -11.99 -43.56
N VAL A 301 1.53 -12.64 -44.42
CA VAL A 301 2.98 -12.54 -44.43
C VAL A 301 3.42 -11.69 -45.62
N TYR A 302 4.17 -10.64 -45.35
CA TYR A 302 4.74 -9.75 -46.35
C TYR A 302 6.23 -10.06 -46.50
N LYS A 303 6.69 -10.31 -47.73
CA LYS A 303 8.12 -10.30 -48.01
C LYS A 303 8.60 -8.85 -48.10
N LEU A 304 9.56 -8.48 -47.26
CA LEU A 304 10.11 -7.13 -47.19
C LEU A 304 11.33 -6.95 -48.10
N GLY A 305 11.98 -8.05 -48.48
CA GLY A 305 13.15 -8.06 -49.36
C GLY A 305 14.04 -9.26 -49.11
N HIS A 306 15.24 -9.24 -49.69
CA HIS A 306 16.32 -10.15 -49.33
C HIS A 306 17.67 -9.43 -49.25
N SER A 307 18.65 -10.05 -48.61
CA SER A 307 20.05 -9.63 -48.65
C SER A 307 20.92 -10.78 -49.14
N VAL A 308 21.87 -10.48 -50.03
CA VAL A 308 22.93 -11.41 -50.44
C VAL A 308 23.97 -11.47 -49.32
N HIS A 309 24.50 -12.66 -49.04
CA HIS A 309 25.63 -12.82 -48.11
C HIS A 309 26.85 -13.45 -48.79
#